data_AF-A0A9P2T7I4-F1
#
_entry.id   AF-A0A9P2T7I4-F1
#
_cell.length_a   1.000
_cell.length_b   1.000
_cell.length_c   1.000
_cell.angle_alpha   90.00
_cell.angle_beta   90.00
_cell.angle_gamma   90.00
#
_symmetry.space_group_name_H-M   'P 1'
#
loop_
_entity.id
_entity.type
_entity.pdbx_description
1 polymer ?
#
loop_
_entity_poly.entity_id
_entity_poly.type
_entity_poly.pdbx_seq_one_letter_code
_entity_poly.pdbx_strand_id
1 'polypeptide(L)'
;MDEFVREVILPMYQRKVGPRSSRRWSAEWWRSAEAVSRLDALWRAWEHLRLDGALGMSTWWRDHADYHMNILFPPDGPFGRSEDENKPGAPLPYTPPRRDCSLTSARGADLEAK
;
A
#
# COMPACT_ATOMS: atom_id res chain seq x y z
N MET A 1 -9.49 -1.59 0.51
CA MET A 1 -8.09 -1.12 0.65
C MET A 1 -7.21 -2.12 1.39
N ASP A 2 -7.57 -2.60 2.59
CA ASP A 2 -6.75 -3.61 3.31
C ASP A 2 -6.46 -4.87 2.46
N GLU A 3 -7.48 -5.41 1.82
CA GLU A 3 -7.38 -6.54 0.89
C GLU A 3 -6.38 -6.26 -0.25
N PHE A 4 -6.48 -5.10 -0.91
CA PHE A 4 -5.52 -4.69 -1.94
C PHE A 4 -4.08 -4.67 -1.44
N VAL A 5 -3.84 -4.12 -0.24
CA VAL A 5 -2.49 -4.13 0.32
C VAL A 5 -2.02 -5.57 0.52
N ARG A 6 -2.85 -6.41 1.14
CA ARG A 6 -2.49 -7.80 1.49
C ARG A 6 -2.27 -8.69 0.29
N GLU A 7 -3.12 -8.59 -0.72
CA GLU A 7 -3.19 -9.53 -1.84
C GLU A 7 -2.39 -9.06 -3.05
N VAL A 8 -2.17 -7.74 -3.18
CA VAL A 8 -1.46 -7.14 -4.31
C VAL A 8 -0.11 -6.61 -3.86
N ILE A 9 -0.07 -5.65 -2.93
CA ILE A 9 1.18 -4.96 -2.58
C ILE A 9 2.17 -5.86 -1.84
N LEU A 10 1.75 -6.53 -0.76
CA LEU A 10 2.66 -7.34 0.05
C LEU A 10 3.39 -8.44 -0.74
N PRO A 11 2.73 -9.25 -1.60
CA PRO A 11 3.41 -10.29 -2.36
C PRO A 11 4.20 -9.77 -3.56
N MET A 12 3.83 -8.61 -4.13
CA MET A 12 4.55 -8.01 -5.26
C MET A 12 5.90 -7.41 -4.85
N TYR A 13 5.98 -6.83 -3.64
CA TYR A 13 7.19 -6.15 -3.18
C TYR A 13 8.04 -7.02 -2.24
N GLN A 14 8.74 -8.00 -2.80
CA GLN A 14 9.63 -8.91 -2.04
C GLN A 14 11.01 -8.30 -1.69
N ARG A 15 11.10 -6.97 -1.64
CA ARG A 15 12.34 -6.24 -1.34
C ARG A 15 12.64 -6.34 0.16
N LYS A 16 13.93 -6.43 0.53
CA LYS A 16 14.33 -6.43 1.96
C LYS A 16 14.03 -5.07 2.60
N VAL A 17 13.25 -5.10 3.67
CA VAL A 17 12.94 -3.95 4.55
C VAL A 17 13.44 -4.22 5.97
N GLY A 18 13.61 -3.15 6.75
CA GLY A 18 14.00 -3.21 8.15
C GLY A 18 15.03 -2.14 8.52
N PRO A 19 15.37 -1.99 9.82
CA PRO A 19 16.24 -0.91 10.31
C PRO A 19 17.60 -0.81 9.61
N ARG A 20 18.16 -1.95 9.22
CA ARG A 20 19.46 -2.07 8.54
C ARG A 20 19.39 -2.01 7.01
N SER A 21 18.19 -1.88 6.43
CA SER A 21 17.96 -1.71 4.99
C SER A 21 17.87 -0.22 4.62
N SER A 22 18.07 0.11 3.35
CA SER A 22 17.71 1.43 2.81
C SER A 22 16.20 1.60 2.60
N ARG A 23 15.40 0.56 2.89
CA ARG A 23 13.95 0.55 2.72
C ARG A 23 13.25 0.31 4.06
N ARG A 24 12.18 1.06 4.29
CA ARG A 24 11.28 0.97 5.44
C ARG A 24 9.89 0.57 5.00
N TRP A 25 9.25 -0.24 5.81
CA TRP A 25 7.85 -0.61 5.66
C TRP A 25 7.26 -0.78 7.05
N SER A 26 6.02 -0.38 7.26
CA SER A 26 5.33 -0.62 8.52
C SER A 26 4.27 -1.71 8.33
N ALA A 27 4.34 -2.75 9.16
CA ALA A 27 3.32 -3.80 9.23
C ALA A 27 1.95 -3.22 9.60
N GLU A 28 1.96 -2.16 10.43
CA GLU A 28 0.81 -1.34 10.79
C GLU A 28 0.69 -0.09 9.89
N TRP A 29 0.84 -0.26 8.57
CA TRP A 29 0.78 0.84 7.58
C TRP A 29 -0.44 1.76 7.76
N TRP A 30 -1.55 1.22 8.24
CA TRP A 30 -2.81 1.91 8.52
C TRP A 30 -2.74 2.95 9.64
N ARG A 31 -1.67 2.98 10.45
CA ARG A 31 -1.43 4.03 11.45
C ARG A 31 -0.86 5.32 10.87
N SER A 32 -0.40 5.30 9.62
CA SER A 32 0.17 6.48 8.96
C SER A 32 -0.86 7.06 7.98
N ALA A 33 -1.38 8.25 8.28
CA ALA A 33 -2.36 8.93 7.44
C ALA A 33 -1.82 9.19 6.01
N GLU A 34 -0.54 9.57 5.90
CA GLU A 34 0.10 9.74 4.59
C GLU A 34 0.19 8.41 3.82
N ALA A 35 0.59 7.33 4.50
CA ALA A 35 0.66 6.01 3.87
C ALA A 35 -0.72 5.52 3.41
N VAL A 36 -1.74 5.68 4.24
CA VAL A 36 -3.14 5.38 3.91
C VAL A 36 -3.58 6.13 2.66
N SER A 37 -3.34 7.44 2.60
CA SER A 37 -3.72 8.26 1.43
C SER A 37 -3.00 7.82 0.15
N ARG A 38 -1.70 7.52 0.21
CA ARG A 38 -0.93 7.06 -0.95
C ARG A 38 -1.34 5.67 -1.42
N LEU A 39 -1.59 4.75 -0.49
CA LEU A 39 -2.05 3.40 -0.81
C LEU A 39 -3.48 3.39 -1.37
N ASP A 40 -4.36 4.29 -0.91
CA ASP A 40 -5.70 4.48 -1.50
C ASP A 40 -5.60 4.98 -2.94
N ALA A 41 -4.75 5.98 -3.20
CA ALA A 41 -4.50 6.47 -4.57
C ALA A 41 -3.97 5.36 -5.48
N LEU A 42 -3.03 4.55 -4.98
CA LEU A 42 -2.45 3.44 -5.72
C LEU A 42 -3.49 2.35 -6.02
N TRP A 43 -4.37 2.06 -5.06
CA TRP A 43 -5.49 1.13 -5.23
C TRP A 43 -6.49 1.62 -6.28
N ARG A 44 -6.87 2.90 -6.24
CA ARG A 44 -7.80 3.48 -7.23
C ARG A 44 -7.23 3.39 -8.65
N ALA A 45 -5.94 3.69 -8.82
CA ALA A 45 -5.27 3.54 -10.11
C ALA A 45 -5.22 2.08 -10.56
N TRP A 46 -4.91 1.15 -9.65
CA TRP A 46 -4.88 -0.29 -9.94
C TRP A 46 -6.25 -0.80 -10.39
N GLU A 47 -7.31 -0.42 -9.67
CA GLU A 47 -8.68 -0.85 -9.94
C GLU A 47 -9.16 -0.44 -11.34
N HIS A 48 -8.76 0.76 -11.77
CA HIS A 48 -9.06 1.25 -13.10
C HIS A 48 -8.21 0.56 -14.18
N LEU A 49 -6.88 0.54 -13.99
CA LEU A 49 -5.93 0.10 -15.01
C LEU A 49 -5.87 -1.42 -15.17
N ARG A 50 -6.26 -2.22 -14.16
CA ARG A 50 -6.28 -3.69 -14.27
C ARG A 50 -7.34 -4.20 -15.26
N LEU A 51 -8.30 -3.36 -15.62
CA LEU A 51 -9.33 -3.68 -16.62
C LEU A 51 -8.84 -3.47 -18.06
N ASP A 52 -7.75 -2.71 -18.24
CA ASP A 52 -7.10 -2.54 -19.52
C ASP A 52 -6.08 -3.67 -19.76
N GLY A 53 -6.43 -4.59 -20.66
CA GLY A 53 -5.61 -5.74 -21.02
C GLY A 53 -4.42 -5.44 -21.94
N ALA A 54 -4.28 -4.22 -22.46
CA ALA A 54 -3.18 -3.87 -23.35
C ALA A 54 -1.95 -3.41 -22.57
N LEU A 55 -1.96 -2.19 -22.03
CA LEU A 55 -0.82 -1.59 -21.33
C LEU A 55 -1.16 -1.23 -19.88
N GLY A 56 -2.38 -1.48 -19.41
CA GLY A 56 -2.87 -1.04 -18.11
C GLY A 56 -1.93 -1.39 -16.95
N MET A 57 -1.47 -2.64 -16.88
CA MET A 57 -0.53 -3.06 -15.83
C MET A 57 0.85 -2.41 -15.95
N SER A 58 1.35 -2.18 -17.17
CA SER A 58 2.64 -1.51 -17.38
C SER A 58 2.55 -0.03 -16.96
N THR A 59 1.49 0.65 -17.36
CA THR A 59 1.16 2.01 -16.93
C THR A 59 1.01 2.10 -15.42
N TRP A 60 0.30 1.16 -14.81
CA TRP A 60 0.11 1.14 -13.36
C TRP A 60 1.44 1.06 -12.60
N TRP A 61 2.34 0.16 -13.01
CA TRP A 61 3.66 0.05 -12.40
C TRP A 61 4.46 1.34 -12.56
N ARG A 62 4.61 1.82 -13.80
CA ARG A 62 5.49 2.94 -14.13
C ARG A 62 5.01 4.26 -13.52
N ASP A 63 3.73 4.56 -13.65
CA ASP A 63 3.20 5.90 -13.37
C ASP A 63 2.63 6.03 -11.95
N HIS A 64 2.25 4.91 -11.31
CA HIS A 64 1.59 4.93 -10.00
C HIS A 64 2.37 4.15 -8.94
N ALA A 65 2.63 2.86 -9.17
CA ALA A 65 3.23 1.99 -8.16
C ALA A 65 4.66 2.42 -7.82
N ASP A 66 5.52 2.57 -8.82
CA ASP A 66 6.90 2.98 -8.62
C ASP A 66 6.99 4.38 -8.00
N TYR A 67 6.12 5.31 -8.40
CA TYR A 67 6.07 6.65 -7.82
C TYR A 67 5.73 6.63 -6.33
N HIS A 68 4.58 6.05 -5.95
CA HIS A 68 4.13 6.06 -4.56
C HIS A 68 5.06 5.22 -3.66
N MET A 69 5.53 4.07 -4.15
CA MET A 69 6.40 3.21 -3.36
C MET A 69 7.81 3.79 -3.19
N ASN A 70 8.31 4.58 -4.15
CA ASN A 70 9.57 5.32 -3.98
C ASN A 70 9.49 6.43 -2.93
N ILE A 71 8.28 6.84 -2.51
CA ILE A 71 8.08 7.79 -1.40
C ILE A 71 7.82 7.06 -0.08
N LEU A 72 7.21 5.87 -0.12
CA LEU A 72 6.93 5.08 1.09
C LEU A 72 8.18 4.40 1.65
N PHE A 73 9.05 3.88 0.79
CA PHE A 73 10.21 3.08 1.21
C PHE A 73 11.38 3.84 1.84
N PRO A 74 11.71 5.09 1.46
CA PRO A 74 12.87 5.76 2.03
C PRO A 74 12.81 5.93 3.56
N PRO A 75 13.96 5.97 4.27
CA PRO A 75 14.00 6.16 5.72
C PRO A 75 13.47 7.52 6.20
N ASP A 76 13.42 8.51 5.32
CA ASP A 76 12.80 9.83 5.52
C ASP A 76 11.31 9.86 5.14
N GLY A 77 10.78 8.75 4.62
CA GLY A 77 9.38 8.61 4.26
C GLY A 77 8.44 8.32 5.44
N PRO A 78 7.14 8.07 5.17
CA PRO A 78 6.11 7.85 6.19
C PRO A 78 6.37 6.67 7.12
N PHE A 79 7.19 5.71 6.69
CA PHE A 79 7.57 4.54 7.47
C PHE A 79 8.94 4.66 8.13
N GLY A 80 9.56 5.84 8.14
CA GLY A 80 10.93 6.06 8.61
C GLY A 80 11.28 5.47 9.98
N ARG A 81 10.32 5.50 10.90
CA ARG A 81 10.44 4.98 12.28
C ARG A 81 10.09 3.49 12.42
N SER A 82 9.71 2.81 11.34
CA SER A 82 9.35 1.40 11.41
C SER A 82 10.57 0.52 11.65
N GLU A 83 10.40 -0.44 12.56
CA GLU A 83 11.41 -1.47 12.85
C GLU A 83 11.08 -2.82 12.21
N ASP A 84 9.93 -2.93 11.54
CA ASP A 84 9.49 -4.17 10.91
C ASP A 84 10.46 -4.62 9.81
N GLU A 85 10.75 -5.92 9.77
CA GLU A 85 11.65 -6.51 8.79
C GLU A 85 11.13 -7.82 8.19
N ASN A 86 11.60 -8.14 6.99
CA ASN A 86 11.34 -9.42 6.31
C ASN A 86 12.64 -10.17 5.99
N LYS A 87 12.55 -11.47 5.71
CA LYS A 87 13.68 -12.21 5.11
C LYS A 87 13.86 -11.78 3.64
N PRO A 88 15.06 -11.89 3.05
CA PRO A 88 15.23 -11.68 1.61
C PRO A 88 14.26 -12.55 0.80
N GLY A 89 13.51 -11.95 -0.13
CA GLY A 89 12.50 -12.65 -0.94
C GLY A 89 11.18 -12.94 -0.23
N ALA A 90 11.06 -12.67 1.08
CA ALA A 90 9.79 -12.80 1.79
C ALA A 90 8.88 -11.58 1.51
N PRO A 91 7.54 -11.74 1.59
CA PRO A 91 6.62 -10.62 1.45
C PRO A 91 6.85 -9.55 2.51
N LEU A 92 6.28 -8.36 2.27
CA LEU A 92 6.33 -7.28 3.24
C LEU A 92 5.58 -7.67 4.53
N PRO A 93 6.08 -7.25 5.72
CA PRO A 93 5.40 -7.48 6.99
C PRO A 93 4.00 -6.88 7.02
N TYR A 94 3.07 -7.52 7.74
CA TYR A 94 1.70 -7.05 7.88
C TYR A 94 1.12 -7.41 9.24
N THR A 95 0.44 -6.44 9.85
CA THR A 95 -0.35 -6.62 11.06
C THR A 95 -1.75 -6.08 10.78
N PRO A 96 -2.81 -6.90 10.92
CA PRO A 96 -4.17 -6.44 10.66
C PRO A 96 -4.56 -5.33 11.64
N PRO A 97 -5.34 -4.33 11.18
CA PRO A 97 -5.90 -3.35 12.09
C PRO A 97 -6.76 -4.06 13.13
N ARG A 98 -6.74 -3.55 14.36
CA ARG A 98 -7.65 -4.05 15.40
C ARG A 98 -9.09 -3.81 14.92
N ARG A 99 -10.00 -4.74 15.25
CA ARG A 99 -11.38 -4.78 14.72
C ARG A 99 -12.22 -3.52 15.01
N ASP A 100 -11.79 -2.70 15.96
CA ASP A 100 -12.35 -1.38 16.29
C ASP A 100 -11.90 -0.26 15.33
N CYS A 101 -10.78 -0.45 14.65
CA CYS A 101 -10.26 0.44 13.62
C CYS A 101 -10.64 -0.10 12.22
N SER A 102 -11.93 -0.08 11.89
CA SER A 102 -12.39 -0.45 10.56
C SER A 102 -11.93 0.59 9.53
N LEU A 103 -10.93 0.27 8.71
CA LEU A 103 -10.60 1.01 7.47
C LEU A 103 -11.68 0.88 6.38
N THR A 104 -12.81 0.28 6.72
CA THR A 104 -13.96 0.05 5.86
C THR A 104 -15.11 0.96 6.29
N SER A 105 -15.04 2.24 5.96
CA SER A 105 -16.25 3.05 5.73
C SER A 105 -15.91 4.35 5.01
N ALA A 106 -15.90 4.30 3.67
CA ALA A 106 -16.08 5.48 2.82
C ALA A 106 -16.65 5.07 1.44
N ARG A 107 -17.58 4.10 1.42
CA ARG A 107 -18.41 3.82 0.24
C ARG A 107 -19.83 3.51 0.70
N GLY A 108 -20.76 4.42 0.41
CA GLY A 108 -22.20 4.15 0.43
C GLY A 108 -23.06 5.00 1.36
N ALA A 109 -23.00 6.33 1.26
CA ALA A 109 -24.08 7.21 1.69
C ALA A 109 -24.00 8.52 0.88
N ASP A 110 -24.47 8.49 -0.36
CA ASP A 110 -25.10 9.61 -1.06
C ASP A 110 -25.44 9.17 -2.49
N LEU A 111 -26.45 8.31 -2.58
CA LEU A 111 -27.24 8.12 -3.80
C LEU A 111 -28.60 7.55 -3.38
N GLU A 112 -29.35 8.35 -2.62
CA GLU A 112 -30.81 8.34 -2.61
C GLU A 112 -31.31 9.53 -1.76
N ALA A 113 -31.53 10.67 -2.40
CA ALA A 113 -32.53 11.65 -1.96
C ALA A 113 -32.80 12.69 -3.07
N LYS A 114 -33.81 12.34 -3.89
CA LYS A 114 -34.75 13.22 -4.59
C LYS A 114 -34.34 13.90 -5.89
#